data_AF-A0A2D2M794-F1
#
_entry.id   AF-A0A2D2M794-F1
#
_cell.length_a   1.000
_cell.length_b   1.000
_cell.length_c   1.000
_cell.angle_alpha   90.00
_cell.angle_beta   90.00
_cell.angle_gamma   90.00
#
_symmetry.space_group_name_H-M   'P 1'
#
loop_
_entity.id
_entity.type
_entity.pdbx_description
1 polymer ?
#
loop_
_entity_poly.entity_id
_entity_poly.type
_entity_poly.pdbx_seq_one_letter_code
_entity_poly.pdbx_strand_id
1 'polypeptide(L)'
;MIFSPLSLLQVDGRRLSIEQQGDQLNIDLEGRFVGSLVVATGGQRARLMLRPCEVEQVKDLTLAALHAAFLVHPVRELALSVTGQAQVSLLLREGLAVHAPDSEVLICPQHLFRQHPQPWLAYPPSSQYPLQYRLSNGKRHPQRAPRQPGTVYRRYVAEIAETISLRTLDPQQDLEVFSRWQNDPRVAAFWEMTGSQQAHREYLDALLADPKVHPLIACFNDEPFAYFEAYWAREDRIAPYYDVQDYDRGVHMLVGEQRYRGAHRVSAWLSSLAHFLFLDDARTQRVVAEPRADNAKMINYLQRAGFYREKEFDFPHKRAAMMILPREVFFADAPNHGEQALVACS
;
A
#
# COMPACT_ATOMS: atom_id res chain seq x y z
N MET A 1 -26.59 -9.22 -8.47
CA MET A 1 -26.52 -8.69 -7.09
C MET A 1 -26.71 -7.19 -7.17
N ILE A 2 -27.59 -6.62 -6.35
CA ILE A 2 -27.77 -5.17 -6.26
C ILE A 2 -26.63 -4.65 -5.38
N PHE A 3 -25.75 -3.83 -5.95
CA PHE A 3 -24.67 -3.13 -5.29
C PHE A 3 -25.25 -1.93 -4.52
N SER A 4 -24.94 -1.82 -3.23
CA SER A 4 -25.28 -0.62 -2.47
C SER A 4 -24.40 0.55 -2.92
N PRO A 5 -24.94 1.77 -3.08
CA PRO A 5 -24.14 2.94 -3.40
C PRO A 5 -22.93 3.06 -2.47
N LEU A 6 -21.76 3.26 -3.06
CA LEU A 6 -20.51 3.39 -2.33
C LEU A 6 -19.94 4.78 -2.54
N SER A 7 -19.56 5.45 -1.44
CA SER A 7 -18.93 6.77 -1.48
C SER A 7 -17.64 6.73 -0.66
N LEU A 8 -16.51 7.02 -1.31
CA LEU A 8 -15.17 6.89 -0.77
C LEU A 8 -14.43 8.22 -0.81
N LEU A 9 -13.83 8.60 0.30
CA LEU A 9 -12.86 9.69 0.36
C LEU A 9 -11.50 9.19 -0.14
N GLN A 10 -11.05 9.72 -1.28
CA GLN A 10 -9.73 9.47 -1.85
C GLN A 10 -8.63 10.16 -1.02
N VAL A 11 -7.38 9.80 -1.27
CA VAL A 11 -6.22 10.35 -0.53
C VAL A 11 -6.06 11.86 -0.68
N ASP A 12 -6.47 12.41 -1.83
CA ASP A 12 -6.41 13.85 -2.14
C ASP A 12 -7.63 14.63 -1.63
N GLY A 13 -8.51 13.98 -0.86
CA GLY A 13 -9.73 14.56 -0.31
C GLY A 13 -10.93 14.57 -1.25
N ARG A 14 -10.79 14.13 -2.51
CA ARG A 14 -11.92 14.02 -3.43
C ARG A 14 -12.80 12.81 -3.10
N ARG A 15 -14.09 12.91 -3.38
CA ARG A 15 -15.09 11.87 -3.15
C ARG A 15 -15.38 11.14 -4.45
N LEU A 16 -15.08 9.85 -4.44
CA LEU A 16 -15.45 8.90 -5.49
C LEU A 16 -16.77 8.25 -5.08
N SER A 17 -17.78 8.33 -5.93
CA SER A 17 -19.08 7.67 -5.71
C SER A 17 -19.37 6.68 -6.82
N ILE A 18 -20.01 5.57 -6.46
CA ILE A 18 -20.40 4.50 -7.38
C ILE A 18 -21.87 4.20 -7.14
N GLU A 19 -22.68 4.33 -8.20
CA GLU A 19 -24.11 4.08 -8.16
C GLU A 19 -24.50 3.05 -9.23
N GLN A 20 -25.32 2.07 -8.86
CA GLN A 20 -25.84 1.10 -9.82
C GLN A 20 -27.12 1.60 -10.47
N GLN A 21 -27.16 1.57 -11.80
CA GLN A 21 -28.34 1.85 -12.61
C GLN A 21 -28.56 0.71 -13.60
N GLY A 22 -29.45 -0.23 -13.25
CA GLY A 22 -29.63 -1.46 -14.03
C GLY A 22 -28.37 -2.32 -14.01
N ASP A 23 -27.87 -2.67 -15.20
CA ASP A 23 -26.65 -3.48 -15.38
C ASP A 23 -25.36 -2.64 -15.49
N GLN A 24 -25.47 -1.33 -15.27
CA GLN A 24 -24.38 -0.37 -15.38
C GLN A 24 -24.04 0.20 -14.00
N LEU A 25 -22.75 0.40 -13.73
CA LEU A 25 -22.27 1.16 -12.57
C LEU A 25 -21.78 2.51 -13.05
N ASN A 26 -22.41 3.59 -12.59
CA ASN A 26 -21.98 4.95 -12.83
C ASN A 26 -20.94 5.35 -11.79
N ILE A 27 -19.89 6.00 -12.24
CA ILE A 27 -18.76 6.41 -11.41
C ILE A 27 -18.66 7.92 -11.46
N ASP A 28 -18.75 8.54 -10.30
CA ASP A 28 -18.70 9.99 -10.13
C ASP A 28 -17.49 10.39 -9.29
N LEU A 29 -16.87 11.51 -9.62
CA LEU A 29 -15.81 12.13 -8.85
C LEU A 29 -16.23 13.57 -8.55
N GLU A 30 -16.32 13.93 -7.26
CA GLU A 30 -16.86 15.23 -6.82
C GLU A 30 -18.27 15.51 -7.40
N GLY A 31 -19.11 14.48 -7.46
CA GLY A 31 -20.47 14.57 -8.01
C GLY A 31 -20.54 14.80 -9.53
N ARG A 32 -19.41 14.67 -10.24
CA ARG A 32 -19.36 14.73 -11.70
C ARG A 32 -19.14 13.34 -12.26
N PHE A 33 -20.00 12.94 -13.19
CA PHE A 33 -19.81 11.71 -13.95
C PHE A 33 -18.41 11.62 -14.54
N VAL A 34 -17.78 10.45 -14.44
CA VAL A 34 -16.43 10.15 -14.94
C VAL A 34 -16.48 9.04 -15.97
N GLY A 35 -17.31 8.03 -15.73
CA GLY A 35 -17.43 6.89 -16.60
C GLY A 35 -18.42 5.89 -16.06
N SER A 36 -18.58 4.81 -16.81
CA SER A 36 -19.47 3.74 -16.44
C SER A 36 -18.84 2.38 -16.69
N LEU A 37 -19.04 1.46 -15.76
CA LEU A 37 -18.69 0.07 -15.95
C LEU A 37 -19.91 -0.69 -16.46
N VAL A 38 -19.78 -1.33 -17.61
CA VAL A 38 -20.75 -2.28 -18.14
C VAL A 38 -20.17 -3.68 -17.99
N VAL A 39 -20.83 -4.50 -17.17
CA VAL A 39 -20.46 -5.90 -16.97
C VAL A 39 -21.27 -6.73 -17.96
N ALA A 40 -20.63 -7.17 -19.05
CA ALA A 40 -21.29 -8.01 -20.04
C ALA A 40 -21.57 -9.41 -19.44
N THR A 41 -22.82 -9.82 -19.41
CA THR A 41 -23.22 -11.20 -19.09
C THR A 41 -22.99 -12.07 -20.33
N GLY A 42 -21.98 -12.97 -20.28
CA GLY A 42 -21.75 -13.94 -21.37
C GLY A 42 -20.31 -14.12 -21.87
N GLY A 43 -19.30 -13.94 -21.01
CA GLY A 43 -17.90 -14.28 -21.33
C GLY A 43 -17.11 -13.19 -22.05
N GLN A 44 -17.68 -12.01 -22.29
CA GLN A 44 -16.92 -10.83 -22.70
C GLN A 44 -16.28 -10.15 -21.48
N ARG A 45 -15.10 -9.54 -21.68
CA ARG A 45 -14.42 -8.72 -20.66
C ARG A 45 -15.37 -7.61 -20.17
N ALA A 46 -15.40 -7.36 -18.86
CA ALA A 46 -16.06 -6.18 -18.32
C ALA A 46 -15.42 -4.92 -18.94
N ARG A 47 -16.27 -3.98 -19.38
CA ARG A 47 -15.86 -2.83 -20.17
C ARG A 47 -16.11 -1.55 -19.40
N LEU A 48 -15.04 -0.81 -19.16
CA LEU A 48 -15.07 0.52 -18.56
C LEU A 48 -15.13 1.57 -19.68
N MET A 49 -16.27 2.25 -19.77
CA MET A 49 -16.50 3.34 -20.73
C MET A 49 -16.24 4.66 -20.03
N LEU A 50 -15.19 5.37 -20.45
CA LEU A 50 -14.90 6.70 -19.94
C LEU A 50 -15.75 7.73 -20.67
N ARG A 51 -16.17 8.78 -19.96
CA ARG A 51 -16.79 9.92 -20.62
C ARG A 51 -15.78 10.63 -21.54
N PRO A 52 -16.24 11.30 -22.61
CA PRO A 52 -15.39 12.22 -23.35
C PRO A 52 -14.81 13.30 -22.42
N CYS A 53 -13.50 13.54 -22.55
CA CYS A 53 -12.75 14.49 -21.76
C CYS A 53 -11.52 15.00 -22.51
N GLU A 54 -10.99 16.13 -22.03
CA GLU A 54 -9.73 16.69 -22.54
C GLU A 54 -8.55 15.76 -22.20
N VAL A 55 -7.48 15.86 -23.00
CA VAL A 55 -6.29 14.98 -22.87
C VAL A 55 -5.64 15.13 -21.49
N GLU A 56 -5.66 16.32 -20.91
CA GLU A 56 -5.09 16.60 -19.59
C GLU A 56 -5.87 15.93 -18.45
N GLN A 57 -7.15 15.61 -18.69
CA GLN A 57 -8.04 15.01 -17.69
C GLN A 57 -8.07 13.49 -17.74
N VAL A 58 -7.77 12.89 -18.90
CA VAL A 58 -8.05 11.46 -19.11
C VAL A 58 -7.32 10.56 -18.13
N LYS A 59 -6.07 10.86 -17.74
CA LYS A 59 -5.31 10.05 -16.77
C LYS A 59 -6.04 9.97 -15.42
N ASP A 60 -6.38 11.11 -14.86
CA ASP A 60 -7.01 11.23 -13.54
C ASP A 60 -8.41 10.59 -13.52
N LEU A 61 -9.20 10.85 -14.56
CA LEU A 61 -10.52 10.25 -14.76
C LEU A 61 -10.43 8.72 -14.93
N THR A 62 -9.44 8.23 -15.68
CA THR A 62 -9.21 6.79 -15.85
C THR A 62 -8.84 6.12 -14.54
N LEU A 63 -7.95 6.73 -13.75
CA LEU A 63 -7.54 6.21 -12.44
C LEU A 63 -8.73 6.11 -11.47
N ALA A 64 -9.55 7.15 -11.38
CA ALA A 64 -10.76 7.16 -10.55
C ALA A 64 -11.75 6.06 -10.99
N ALA A 65 -11.96 5.93 -12.31
CA ALA A 65 -12.84 4.93 -12.88
C ALA A 65 -12.35 3.48 -12.69
N LEU A 66 -11.04 3.24 -12.84
CA LEU A 66 -10.41 1.95 -12.56
C LEU A 66 -10.47 1.59 -11.08
N HIS A 67 -10.23 2.55 -10.19
CA HIS A 67 -10.33 2.34 -8.74
C HIS A 67 -11.73 1.85 -8.37
N ALA A 68 -12.76 2.57 -8.84
CA ALA A 68 -14.14 2.17 -8.63
C ALA A 68 -14.44 0.78 -9.24
N ALA A 69 -14.07 0.57 -10.52
CA ALA A 69 -14.40 -0.65 -11.24
C ALA A 69 -13.75 -1.90 -10.63
N PHE A 70 -12.45 -1.85 -10.27
CA PHE A 70 -11.78 -2.98 -9.63
C PHE A 70 -12.25 -3.24 -8.20
N LEU A 71 -12.80 -2.23 -7.53
CA LEU A 71 -13.31 -2.39 -6.18
C LEU A 71 -14.63 -3.17 -6.16
N VAL A 72 -15.49 -2.93 -7.14
CA VAL A 72 -16.84 -3.50 -7.22
C VAL A 72 -16.90 -4.75 -8.10
N HIS A 73 -15.91 -4.92 -8.98
CA HIS A 73 -15.80 -6.04 -9.89
C HIS A 73 -14.37 -6.63 -9.84
N PRO A 74 -14.14 -7.70 -9.06
CA PRO A 74 -12.81 -8.25 -8.80
C PRO A 74 -12.30 -9.09 -9.99
N VAL A 75 -12.08 -8.44 -11.13
CA VAL A 75 -11.48 -9.05 -12.33
C VAL A 75 -10.00 -8.73 -12.43
N ARG A 76 -9.25 -9.59 -13.12
CA ARG A 76 -7.80 -9.39 -13.35
C ARG A 76 -7.51 -8.31 -14.38
N GLU A 77 -8.47 -7.97 -15.24
CA GLU A 77 -8.34 -6.94 -16.26
C GLU A 77 -9.69 -6.37 -16.67
N LEU A 78 -9.68 -5.13 -17.15
CA LEU A 78 -10.84 -4.42 -17.69
C LEU A 78 -10.55 -3.97 -19.13
N ALA A 79 -11.52 -4.12 -20.03
CA ALA A 79 -11.46 -3.47 -21.33
C ALA A 79 -11.77 -1.98 -21.17
N LEU A 80 -11.02 -1.11 -21.85
CA LEU A 80 -11.19 0.33 -21.80
C LEU A 80 -11.82 0.84 -23.09
N SER A 81 -12.79 1.74 -22.97
CA SER A 81 -13.35 2.49 -24.10
C SER A 81 -13.14 3.98 -23.85
N VAL A 82 -12.26 4.56 -24.66
CA VAL A 82 -11.79 5.94 -24.52
C VAL A 82 -11.87 6.62 -25.88
N THR A 83 -12.43 7.83 -25.92
CA THR A 83 -12.62 8.59 -27.15
C THR A 83 -11.39 9.45 -27.44
N GLY A 84 -10.80 9.28 -28.62
CA GLY A 84 -9.72 10.12 -29.14
C GLY A 84 -8.33 9.48 -29.07
N GLN A 85 -7.56 9.66 -30.14
CA GLN A 85 -6.24 9.05 -30.30
C GLN A 85 -5.19 9.60 -29.32
N ALA A 86 -5.28 10.89 -28.99
CA ALA A 86 -4.36 11.52 -28.03
C ALA A 86 -4.57 10.97 -26.61
N GLN A 87 -5.82 10.72 -26.23
CA GLN A 87 -6.20 10.11 -24.95
C GLN A 87 -5.67 8.68 -24.85
N VAL A 88 -5.89 7.85 -25.87
CA VAL A 88 -5.35 6.48 -25.93
C VAL A 88 -3.82 6.49 -25.84
N SER A 89 -3.17 7.37 -26.61
CA SER A 89 -1.70 7.52 -26.59
C SER A 89 -1.17 7.88 -25.21
N LEU A 90 -1.86 8.77 -24.48
CA LEU A 90 -1.48 9.12 -23.12
C LEU A 90 -1.62 7.92 -22.18
N LEU A 91 -2.74 7.19 -22.21
CA LEU A 91 -2.94 6.03 -21.33
C LEU A 91 -1.93 4.91 -21.57
N LEU A 92 -1.56 4.66 -22.83
CA LEU A 92 -0.49 3.73 -23.19
C LEU A 92 0.87 4.22 -22.65
N ARG A 93 1.21 5.50 -22.86
CA ARG A 93 2.48 6.10 -22.39
C ARG A 93 2.62 6.05 -20.88
N GLU A 94 1.54 6.32 -20.16
CA GLU A 94 1.55 6.28 -18.69
C GLU A 94 1.54 4.84 -18.15
N GLY A 95 1.30 3.81 -18.98
CA GLY A 95 1.18 2.43 -18.52
C GLY A 95 -0.11 2.17 -17.74
N LEU A 96 -1.18 2.94 -18.04
CA LEU A 96 -2.53 2.67 -17.54
C LEU A 96 -3.29 1.69 -18.44
N ALA A 97 -2.78 1.46 -19.63
CA ALA A 97 -3.40 0.58 -20.60
C ALA A 97 -2.35 -0.10 -21.48
N VAL A 98 -2.72 -1.25 -22.02
CA VAL A 98 -1.99 -1.99 -23.05
C VAL A 98 -2.98 -2.50 -24.08
N HIS A 99 -2.50 -2.84 -25.28
CA HIS A 99 -3.31 -3.60 -26.22
C HIS A 99 -3.42 -5.06 -25.77
N ALA A 100 -4.61 -5.62 -25.86
CA ALA A 100 -4.80 -7.05 -25.69
C ALA A 100 -4.00 -7.83 -26.75
N PRO A 101 -3.54 -9.07 -26.45
CA PRO A 101 -2.86 -9.89 -27.44
C PRO A 101 -3.68 -10.01 -28.72
N ASP A 102 -3.02 -9.80 -29.86
CA ASP A 102 -3.59 -9.91 -31.21
C ASP A 102 -4.86 -9.07 -31.43
N SER A 103 -5.00 -7.95 -30.72
CA SER A 103 -6.20 -7.12 -30.76
C SER A 103 -5.91 -5.64 -30.53
N GLU A 104 -6.65 -4.77 -31.22
CA GLU A 104 -6.66 -3.32 -30.97
C GLU A 104 -7.41 -2.93 -29.68
N VAL A 105 -8.04 -3.90 -28.99
CA VAL A 105 -8.77 -3.65 -27.75
C VAL A 105 -7.81 -3.19 -26.66
N LEU A 106 -8.03 -1.98 -26.17
CA LEU A 106 -7.33 -1.41 -25.02
C LEU A 106 -7.81 -2.11 -23.74
N ILE A 107 -6.87 -2.61 -22.93
CA ILE A 107 -7.14 -3.24 -21.63
C ILE A 107 -6.27 -2.62 -20.53
N CYS A 108 -6.76 -2.65 -19.30
CA CYS A 108 -5.99 -2.38 -18.11
C CYS A 108 -5.95 -3.65 -17.23
N PRO A 109 -4.83 -4.37 -17.19
CA PRO A 109 -4.59 -5.36 -16.15
C PRO A 109 -4.55 -4.70 -14.77
N GLN A 110 -5.15 -5.35 -13.78
CA GLN A 110 -5.26 -4.85 -12.41
C GLN A 110 -3.90 -4.55 -11.79
N HIS A 111 -2.88 -5.36 -12.09
CA HIS A 111 -1.52 -5.16 -11.58
C HIS A 111 -0.83 -3.92 -12.16
N LEU A 112 -1.22 -3.46 -13.35
CA LEU A 112 -0.75 -2.17 -13.89
C LEU A 112 -1.40 -1.04 -13.11
N PHE A 113 -2.74 -1.06 -12.99
CA PHE A 113 -3.48 -0.08 -12.20
C PHE A 113 -2.87 0.05 -10.81
N ARG A 114 -2.70 -1.08 -10.08
CA ARG A 114 -2.16 -1.15 -8.70
C ARG A 114 -0.74 -0.60 -8.54
N GLN A 115 0.00 -0.29 -9.60
CA GLN A 115 1.32 0.32 -9.48
C GLN A 115 1.30 1.85 -9.65
N HIS A 116 0.15 2.46 -9.95
CA HIS A 116 0.02 3.91 -10.15
C HIS A 116 -0.19 4.68 -8.86
N PRO A 117 0.79 5.38 -8.29
CA PRO A 117 0.73 5.93 -6.92
C PRO A 117 -0.42 6.90 -6.63
N GLN A 118 -0.92 7.62 -7.65
CA GLN A 118 -1.84 8.75 -7.51
C GLN A 118 -3.16 8.47 -6.75
N PRO A 119 -3.85 7.31 -6.89
CA PRO A 119 -5.06 7.02 -6.12
C PRO A 119 -4.80 6.78 -4.63
N TRP A 120 -3.56 6.52 -4.22
CA TRP A 120 -3.25 6.08 -2.85
C TRP A 120 -2.28 6.98 -2.10
N LEU A 121 -1.37 7.71 -2.78
CA LEU A 121 -0.41 8.62 -2.15
C LEU A 121 -0.89 10.06 -2.18
N ALA A 122 -0.70 10.78 -1.07
CA ALA A 122 -1.06 12.20 -0.96
C ALA A 122 -0.03 13.16 -1.61
N TYR A 123 1.05 12.61 -2.17
CA TYR A 123 2.20 13.35 -2.68
C TYR A 123 2.88 12.60 -3.83
N PRO A 124 3.70 13.27 -4.66
CA PRO A 124 4.48 12.62 -5.70
C PRO A 124 5.47 11.59 -5.11
N PRO A 125 5.59 10.39 -5.69
CA PRO A 125 6.55 9.39 -5.21
C PRO A 125 7.97 9.91 -5.12
N SER A 126 8.70 9.43 -4.12
CA SER A 126 10.12 9.71 -3.93
C SER A 126 11.02 9.14 -5.04
N SER A 127 10.50 8.29 -5.93
CA SER A 127 11.24 7.81 -7.11
C SER A 127 11.68 8.93 -8.06
N GLN A 128 11.01 10.09 -8.02
CA GLN A 128 11.41 11.28 -8.78
C GLN A 128 12.60 12.04 -8.16
N TYR A 129 12.96 11.71 -6.92
CA TYR A 129 14.09 12.33 -6.25
C TYR A 129 15.41 11.90 -6.92
N PRO A 130 16.26 12.86 -7.34
CA PRO A 130 17.51 12.57 -8.04
C PRO A 130 18.42 11.62 -7.26
N LEU A 131 18.97 10.63 -7.96
CA LEU A 131 19.95 9.72 -7.37
C LEU A 131 21.26 10.47 -7.10
N GLN A 132 21.56 10.65 -5.82
CA GLN A 132 22.85 11.14 -5.35
C GLN A 132 23.33 10.21 -4.24
N TYR A 133 24.58 9.77 -4.29
CA TYR A 133 25.12 8.93 -3.22
C TYR A 133 25.77 9.79 -2.15
N ARG A 134 25.60 9.36 -0.91
CA ARG A 134 26.31 9.91 0.25
C ARG A 134 26.95 8.80 1.06
N LEU A 135 27.92 9.17 1.88
CA LEU A 135 28.51 8.31 2.90
C LEU A 135 27.99 8.78 4.26
N SER A 136 27.35 7.89 5.01
CA SER A 136 26.99 8.14 6.41
C SER A 136 27.28 6.90 7.24
N ASN A 137 27.87 7.07 8.43
CA ASN A 137 28.24 5.96 9.33
C ASN A 137 29.02 4.83 8.61
N GLY A 138 29.93 5.19 7.70
CA GLY A 138 30.73 4.24 6.92
C GLY A 138 29.98 3.49 5.81
N LYS A 139 28.71 3.80 5.56
CA LYS A 139 27.88 3.16 4.53
C LYS A 139 27.62 4.11 3.36
N ARG A 140 27.88 3.66 2.14
CA ARG A 140 27.50 4.37 0.90
C ARG A 140 26.08 3.98 0.52
N HIS A 141 25.19 4.95 0.38
CA HIS A 141 23.78 4.76 0.04
C HIS A 141 23.20 5.99 -0.69
N PRO A 142 22.05 5.85 -1.38
CA PRO A 142 21.35 7.01 -1.94
C PRO A 142 20.93 8.01 -0.85
N GLN A 143 21.02 9.30 -1.16
CA GLN A 143 20.33 10.35 -0.43
C GLN A 143 18.82 10.17 -0.61
N ARG A 144 18.11 10.17 0.51
CA ARG A 144 16.66 9.91 0.55
C ARG A 144 15.89 11.21 0.40
N ALA A 145 14.74 11.13 -0.25
CA ALA A 145 13.80 12.23 -0.31
C ALA A 145 13.34 12.60 1.12
N PRO A 146 13.06 13.89 1.40
CA PRO A 146 12.42 14.29 2.65
C PRO A 146 11.07 13.59 2.82
N ARG A 147 10.80 13.14 4.05
CA ARG A 147 9.50 12.58 4.41
C ARG A 147 8.41 13.65 4.32
N GLN A 148 7.21 13.22 3.95
CA GLN A 148 6.04 14.10 3.95
C GLN A 148 5.30 14.00 5.29
N PRO A 149 4.89 15.11 5.92
CA PRO A 149 4.04 15.07 7.11
C PRO A 149 2.60 14.67 6.76
N GLY A 150 1.80 14.35 7.77
CA GLY A 150 0.38 14.03 7.59
C GLY A 150 0.13 12.68 6.93
N THR A 151 -1.06 12.50 6.35
CA THR A 151 -1.46 11.27 5.66
C THR A 151 -0.62 11.07 4.41
N VAL A 152 0.10 9.94 4.35
CA VAL A 152 0.97 9.56 3.23
C VAL A 152 0.32 8.53 2.31
N TYR A 153 -0.61 7.74 2.85
CA TYR A 153 -1.29 6.67 2.13
C TYR A 153 -2.75 6.52 2.56
N ARG A 154 -3.66 6.21 1.62
CA ARG A 154 -5.05 5.86 1.90
C ARG A 154 -5.57 4.79 0.94
N ARG A 155 -6.25 3.78 1.46
CA ARG A 155 -6.88 2.71 0.69
C ARG A 155 -8.13 2.18 1.38
N TYR A 156 -9.23 2.09 0.63
CA TYR A 156 -10.41 1.34 1.08
C TYR A 156 -10.21 -0.16 0.82
N VAL A 157 -10.54 -1.00 1.79
CA VAL A 157 -10.42 -2.46 1.73
C VAL A 157 -11.80 -3.07 1.77
N ALA A 158 -12.31 -3.49 0.60
CA ALA A 158 -13.68 -3.98 0.44
C ALA A 158 -14.00 -5.18 1.34
N GLU A 159 -13.04 -6.08 1.54
CA GLU A 159 -13.20 -7.33 2.28
C GLU A 159 -13.56 -7.13 3.75
N ILE A 160 -13.20 -5.97 4.31
CA ILE A 160 -13.50 -5.60 5.70
C ILE A 160 -14.36 -4.34 5.80
N ALA A 161 -14.73 -3.74 4.66
CA ALA A 161 -15.47 -2.49 4.54
C ALA A 161 -14.88 -1.32 5.36
N GLU A 162 -13.55 -1.25 5.48
CA GLU A 162 -12.84 -0.23 6.24
C GLU A 162 -11.78 0.48 5.39
N THR A 163 -11.48 1.72 5.73
CA THR A 163 -10.37 2.48 5.13
C THR A 163 -9.12 2.32 5.97
N ILE A 164 -8.01 1.97 5.34
CA ILE A 164 -6.68 2.01 5.94
C ILE A 164 -5.98 3.28 5.48
N SER A 165 -5.46 4.05 6.42
CA SER A 165 -4.57 5.17 6.15
C SER A 165 -3.26 5.00 6.91
N LEU A 166 -2.17 5.47 6.30
CA LEU A 166 -0.88 5.62 6.96
C LEU A 166 -0.57 7.10 6.99
N ARG A 167 -0.11 7.59 8.13
CA ARG A 167 0.35 8.96 8.29
C ARG A 167 1.70 9.00 8.98
N THR A 168 2.50 9.98 8.64
CA THR A 168 3.73 10.27 9.37
C THR A 168 3.39 10.60 10.82
N LEU A 169 4.13 10.01 11.74
CA LEU A 169 3.97 10.26 13.17
C LEU A 169 4.22 11.74 13.48
N ASP A 170 3.35 12.32 14.29
CA ASP A 170 3.47 13.65 14.86
C ASP A 170 3.61 13.53 16.38
N PRO A 171 4.79 13.82 16.98
CA PRO A 171 4.99 13.68 18.42
C PRO A 171 4.05 14.55 19.26
N GLN A 172 3.49 15.63 18.72
CA GLN A 172 2.51 16.45 19.44
C GLN A 172 1.17 15.73 19.60
N GLN A 173 0.77 14.95 18.59
CA GLN A 173 -0.52 14.24 18.57
C GLN A 173 -0.39 12.79 19.08
N ASP A 174 0.76 12.16 18.85
CA ASP A 174 0.91 10.71 18.96
C ASP A 174 1.68 10.26 20.19
N LEU A 175 2.34 11.16 20.93
CA LEU A 175 3.20 10.75 22.05
C LEU A 175 2.43 9.95 23.11
N GLU A 176 1.20 10.36 23.42
CA GLU A 176 0.38 9.68 24.43
C GLU A 176 0.01 8.26 23.98
N VAL A 177 -0.50 8.11 22.76
CA VAL A 177 -0.92 6.81 22.22
C VAL A 177 0.29 5.88 22.02
N PHE A 178 1.39 6.41 21.50
CA PHE A 178 2.65 5.67 21.36
C PHE A 178 3.15 5.18 22.72
N SER A 179 3.17 6.06 23.72
CA SER A 179 3.64 5.71 25.07
C SER A 179 2.77 4.67 25.74
N ARG A 180 1.44 4.74 25.56
CA ARG A 180 0.52 3.70 26.05
C ARG A 180 0.80 2.36 25.38
N TRP A 181 1.00 2.35 24.07
CA TRP A 181 1.31 1.11 23.34
C TRP A 181 2.64 0.50 23.75
N GLN A 182 3.71 1.30 23.88
CA GLN A 182 5.02 0.77 24.29
C GLN A 182 5.03 0.20 25.71
N ASN A 183 4.18 0.73 26.59
CA ASN A 183 4.01 0.22 27.95
C ASN A 183 3.00 -0.94 28.06
N ASP A 184 2.30 -1.33 26.99
CA ASP A 184 1.46 -2.53 26.99
C ASP A 184 2.38 -3.78 27.11
N PRO A 185 2.18 -4.66 28.11
CA PRO A 185 3.07 -5.81 28.35
C PRO A 185 3.29 -6.71 27.13
N ARG A 186 2.28 -6.85 26.26
CA ARG A 186 2.38 -7.65 25.03
C ARG A 186 3.26 -6.97 23.99
N VAL A 187 3.22 -5.65 23.89
CA VAL A 187 4.11 -4.89 22.98
C VAL A 187 5.53 -4.87 23.54
N ALA A 188 5.66 -4.55 24.82
CA ALA A 188 6.93 -4.53 25.56
C ALA A 188 7.72 -5.82 25.44
N ALA A 189 7.05 -6.98 25.43
CA ALA A 189 7.68 -8.29 25.24
C ALA A 189 8.46 -8.46 23.93
N PHE A 190 8.23 -7.60 22.92
CA PHE A 190 8.95 -7.63 21.64
C PHE A 190 9.73 -6.35 21.35
N TRP A 191 9.27 -5.20 21.84
CA TRP A 191 9.87 -3.90 21.56
C TRP A 191 10.80 -3.41 22.66
N GLU A 192 10.67 -3.90 23.90
CA GLU A 192 11.56 -3.56 25.03
C GLU A 192 11.75 -2.05 25.26
N MET A 193 10.71 -1.28 24.95
CA MET A 193 10.71 0.18 24.98
C MET A 193 9.79 0.76 26.07
N THR A 194 9.54 0.03 27.16
CA THR A 194 8.77 0.58 28.28
C THR A 194 9.49 1.78 28.88
N GLY A 195 8.75 2.82 29.29
CA GLY A 195 9.38 4.04 29.79
C GLY A 195 8.42 5.20 30.01
N SER A 196 9.01 6.33 30.40
CA SER A 196 8.30 7.59 30.58
C SER A 196 7.96 8.22 29.23
N GLN A 197 6.92 9.05 29.20
CA GLN A 197 6.60 9.85 28.00
C GLN A 197 7.77 10.74 27.56
N GLN A 198 8.59 11.23 28.50
CA GLN A 198 9.78 12.02 28.16
C GLN A 198 10.80 11.20 27.37
N ALA A 199 11.12 9.98 27.80
CA ALA A 199 12.03 9.10 27.08
C ALA A 199 11.48 8.72 25.69
N HIS A 200 10.17 8.47 25.58
CA HIS A 200 9.53 8.24 24.29
C HIS A 200 9.55 9.47 23.39
N ARG A 201 9.41 10.68 23.94
CA ARG A 201 9.50 11.91 23.16
C ARG A 201 10.89 12.08 22.56
N GLU A 202 11.93 11.90 23.36
CA GLU A 202 13.32 11.93 22.90
C GLU A 202 13.59 10.89 21.82
N TYR A 203 13.05 9.67 21.97
CA TYR A 203 13.12 8.63 20.95
C TYR A 203 12.46 9.05 19.63
N LEU A 204 11.23 9.56 19.68
CA LEU A 204 10.49 9.97 18.50
C LEU A 204 11.15 11.17 17.79
N ASP A 205 11.65 12.14 18.54
CA ASP A 205 12.38 13.29 17.98
C ASP A 205 13.68 12.83 17.28
N ALA A 206 14.41 11.87 17.86
CA ALA A 206 15.60 11.29 17.23
C ALA A 206 15.27 10.51 15.94
N LEU A 207 14.19 9.72 15.94
CA LEU A 207 13.71 9.02 14.74
C LEU A 207 13.31 10.00 13.63
N LEU A 208 12.63 11.09 13.97
CA LEU A 208 12.22 12.11 13.02
C LEU A 208 13.39 12.93 12.48
N ALA A 209 14.55 12.90 13.14
CA ALA A 209 15.79 13.48 12.61
C ALA A 209 16.56 12.51 11.69
N ASP A 210 16.36 11.20 11.80
CA ASP A 210 17.05 10.20 10.97
C ASP A 210 16.35 10.02 9.60
N PRO A 211 16.95 10.40 8.46
CA PRO A 211 16.36 10.22 7.13
C PRO A 211 16.17 8.74 6.73
N LYS A 212 16.81 7.80 7.42
CA LYS A 212 16.70 6.37 7.15
C LYS A 212 15.31 5.82 7.46
N VAL A 213 14.65 6.33 8.51
CA VAL A 213 13.43 5.74 9.08
C VAL A 213 12.23 6.66 8.83
N HIS A 214 11.08 6.08 8.50
CA HIS A 214 9.80 6.75 8.38
C HIS A 214 8.88 6.20 9.45
N PRO A 215 8.75 6.90 10.60
CA PRO A 215 7.81 6.52 11.64
C PRO A 215 6.39 6.82 11.18
N LEU A 216 5.54 5.81 11.20
CA LEU A 216 4.16 5.86 10.70
C LEU A 216 3.18 5.46 11.80
N ILE A 217 2.06 6.17 11.84
CA ILE A 217 0.85 5.71 12.51
C ILE A 217 -0.08 5.15 11.44
N ALA A 218 -0.54 3.92 11.65
CA ALA A 218 -1.56 3.31 10.84
C ALA A 218 -2.92 3.46 11.50
N CYS A 219 -3.92 3.78 10.68
CA CYS A 219 -5.28 4.02 11.11
C CYS A 219 -6.28 3.12 10.38
N PHE A 220 -7.34 2.72 11.09
CA PHE A 220 -8.56 2.18 10.50
C PHE A 220 -9.66 3.24 10.61
N ASN A 221 -10.26 3.65 9.49
CA ASN A 221 -11.22 4.75 9.43
C ASN A 221 -10.73 6.00 10.19
N ASP A 222 -9.46 6.34 9.96
CA ASP A 222 -8.76 7.47 10.59
C ASP A 222 -8.52 7.34 12.12
N GLU A 223 -8.88 6.20 12.73
CA GLU A 223 -8.55 5.88 14.13
C GLU A 223 -7.19 5.14 14.26
N PRO A 224 -6.21 5.67 15.00
CA PRO A 224 -4.91 5.03 15.20
C PRO A 224 -5.00 3.65 15.84
N PHE A 225 -4.28 2.67 15.29
CA PHE A 225 -4.25 1.30 15.85
C PHE A 225 -2.86 0.67 15.96
N ALA A 226 -1.91 1.13 15.15
CA ALA A 226 -0.59 0.55 15.04
C ALA A 226 0.48 1.60 14.76
N TYR A 227 1.72 1.27 15.14
CA TYR A 227 2.92 2.04 14.87
C TYR A 227 3.89 1.22 14.03
N PHE A 228 4.42 1.81 12.98
CA PHE A 228 5.37 1.18 12.07
C PHE A 228 6.62 2.03 11.89
N GLU A 229 7.77 1.37 11.75
CA GLU A 229 9.02 1.99 11.32
C GLU A 229 9.38 1.42 9.94
N ALA A 230 9.10 2.18 8.89
CA ALA A 230 9.55 1.84 7.55
C ALA A 230 10.95 2.41 7.31
N TYR A 231 11.94 1.57 7.02
CA TYR A 231 13.34 2.00 6.95
C TYR A 231 14.01 1.63 5.63
N TRP A 232 15.08 2.33 5.28
CA TRP A 232 15.95 1.95 4.15
C TRP A 232 16.95 0.88 4.59
N ALA A 233 16.81 -0.34 4.07
CA ALA A 233 17.54 -1.49 4.58
C ALA A 233 19.06 -1.36 4.38
N ARG A 234 19.50 -0.70 3.29
CA ARG A 234 20.92 -0.43 3.00
C ARG A 234 21.64 0.36 4.10
N GLU A 235 20.90 1.19 4.82
CA GLU A 235 21.42 2.03 5.89
C GLU A 235 21.27 1.36 7.27
N ASP A 236 20.42 0.33 7.37
CA ASP A 236 20.05 -0.31 8.61
C ASP A 236 21.03 -1.41 9.06
N ARG A 237 20.88 -1.88 10.30
CA ARG A 237 21.66 -2.98 10.89
C ARG A 237 21.42 -4.31 10.18
N ILE A 238 20.32 -4.47 9.44
CA ILE A 238 20.04 -5.68 8.66
C ILE A 238 20.94 -5.82 7.42
N ALA A 239 21.46 -4.71 6.87
CA ALA A 239 22.24 -4.68 5.63
C ALA A 239 23.36 -5.74 5.54
N PRO A 240 24.20 -5.98 6.57
CA PRO A 240 25.30 -6.95 6.47
C PRO A 240 24.86 -8.41 6.38
N TYR A 241 23.58 -8.70 6.66
CA TYR A 241 23.08 -10.07 6.79
C TYR A 241 22.52 -10.63 5.48
N TYR A 242 22.45 -9.84 4.39
CA TYR A 242 22.01 -10.32 3.07
C TYR A 242 22.54 -9.42 1.95
N ASP A 243 22.34 -9.82 0.70
CA ASP A 243 22.69 -8.99 -0.46
C ASP A 243 21.70 -7.82 -0.61
N VAL A 244 21.96 -6.74 0.13
CA VAL A 244 21.08 -5.56 0.22
C VAL A 244 21.20 -4.64 -0.99
N GLN A 245 20.07 -4.32 -1.61
CA GLN A 245 20.00 -3.34 -2.68
C GLN A 245 19.73 -1.93 -2.14
N ASP A 246 20.09 -0.93 -2.94
CA ASP A 246 20.05 0.49 -2.54
C ASP A 246 18.67 1.00 -2.14
N TYR A 247 17.60 0.38 -2.66
CA TYR A 247 16.21 0.78 -2.44
C TYR A 247 15.38 -0.29 -1.74
N ASP A 248 16.01 -1.30 -1.13
CA ASP A 248 15.28 -2.21 -0.27
C ASP A 248 14.68 -1.45 0.92
N ARG A 249 13.42 -1.75 1.21
CA ARG A 249 12.69 -1.18 2.35
C ARG A 249 12.50 -2.27 3.39
N GLY A 250 12.70 -1.96 4.66
CA GLY A 250 12.35 -2.85 5.74
C GLY A 250 11.27 -2.27 6.64
N VAL A 251 10.64 -3.12 7.45
CA VAL A 251 9.57 -2.72 8.35
C VAL A 251 9.70 -3.33 9.74
N HIS A 252 9.61 -2.49 10.77
CA HIS A 252 9.23 -2.93 12.12
C HIS A 252 7.81 -2.49 12.41
N MET A 253 7.05 -3.34 13.12
CA MET A 253 5.61 -3.15 13.26
C MET A 253 5.14 -3.55 14.65
N LEU A 254 4.26 -2.73 15.24
CA LEU A 254 3.46 -3.10 16.40
C LEU A 254 2.00 -2.73 16.18
N VAL A 255 1.10 -3.62 16.62
CA VAL A 255 -0.32 -3.32 16.76
C VAL A 255 -0.57 -3.00 18.22
N GLY A 256 -0.92 -1.76 18.53
CA GLY A 256 -1.19 -1.31 19.88
C GLY A 256 -2.61 -1.64 20.33
N GLU A 257 -3.58 -1.44 19.44
CA GLU A 257 -5.00 -1.62 19.75
C GLU A 257 -5.48 -3.07 19.57
N GLN A 258 -6.00 -3.65 20.65
CA GLN A 258 -6.43 -5.05 20.68
C GLN A 258 -7.61 -5.32 19.72
N ARG A 259 -8.53 -4.35 19.59
CA ARG A 259 -9.73 -4.48 18.74
C ARG A 259 -9.42 -4.59 17.25
N TYR A 260 -8.23 -4.16 16.82
CA TYR A 260 -7.78 -4.24 15.42
C TYR A 260 -6.92 -5.48 15.12
N ARG A 261 -6.95 -6.47 16.01
CA ARG A 261 -6.29 -7.76 15.81
C ARG A 261 -7.22 -8.74 15.06
N GLY A 262 -6.61 -9.70 14.38
CA GLY A 262 -7.30 -10.76 13.64
C GLY A 262 -6.64 -11.01 12.30
N ALA A 263 -6.69 -12.24 11.79
CA ALA A 263 -5.98 -12.61 10.57
C ALA A 263 -6.44 -11.77 9.35
N HIS A 264 -7.74 -11.48 9.24
CA HIS A 264 -8.31 -10.65 8.18
C HIS A 264 -7.78 -9.20 8.24
N ARG A 265 -7.72 -8.59 9.43
CA ARG A 265 -7.15 -7.25 9.63
C ARG A 265 -5.65 -7.21 9.36
N VAL A 266 -4.91 -8.25 9.79
CA VAL A 266 -3.47 -8.37 9.49
C VAL A 266 -3.22 -8.44 7.99
N SER A 267 -3.98 -9.25 7.26
CA SER A 267 -3.90 -9.30 5.80
C SER A 267 -4.11 -7.91 5.19
N ALA A 268 -5.14 -7.19 5.65
CA ALA A 268 -5.49 -5.87 5.12
C ALA A 268 -4.40 -4.80 5.38
N TRP A 269 -3.93 -4.64 6.62
CA TRP A 269 -2.93 -3.61 6.92
C TRP A 269 -1.52 -3.98 6.44
N LEU A 270 -1.13 -5.25 6.46
CA LEU A 270 0.19 -5.67 5.99
C LEU A 270 0.31 -5.50 4.48
N SER A 271 -0.72 -5.91 3.73
CA SER A 271 -0.81 -5.68 2.28
C SER A 271 -0.80 -4.17 1.96
N SER A 272 -1.49 -3.34 2.75
CA SER A 272 -1.51 -1.89 2.56
C SER A 272 -0.16 -1.23 2.86
N LEU A 273 0.55 -1.68 3.91
CA LEU A 273 1.89 -1.21 4.22
C LEU A 273 2.88 -1.59 3.12
N ALA A 274 2.89 -2.86 2.67
CA ALA A 274 3.73 -3.28 1.56
C ALA A 274 3.41 -2.49 0.28
N HIS A 275 2.12 -2.27 -0.02
CA HIS A 275 1.68 -1.46 -1.14
C HIS A 275 2.27 -0.06 -1.08
N PHE A 276 2.12 0.63 0.06
CA PHE A 276 2.69 1.95 0.28
C PHE A 276 4.20 1.98 -0.03
N LEU A 277 4.98 1.03 0.50
CA LEU A 277 6.43 1.01 0.32
C LEU A 277 6.86 0.80 -1.13
N PHE A 278 6.14 -0.03 -1.88
CA PHE A 278 6.39 -0.21 -3.31
C PHE A 278 6.01 1.00 -4.16
N LEU A 279 5.04 1.79 -3.72
CA LEU A 279 4.57 2.97 -4.44
C LEU A 279 5.36 4.23 -4.12
N ASP A 280 5.80 4.37 -2.87
CA ASP A 280 6.56 5.53 -2.41
C ASP A 280 7.87 5.69 -3.18
N ASP A 281 8.55 4.58 -3.50
CA ASP A 281 9.65 4.57 -4.47
C ASP A 281 9.57 3.35 -5.38
N ALA A 282 9.27 3.58 -6.66
CA ALA A 282 9.19 2.52 -7.67
C ALA A 282 10.51 1.72 -7.84
N ARG A 283 11.65 2.25 -7.40
CA ARG A 283 12.94 1.54 -7.37
C ARG A 283 12.99 0.47 -6.28
N THR A 284 12.08 0.50 -5.30
CA THR A 284 11.92 -0.55 -4.30
C THR A 284 11.46 -1.85 -4.96
N GLN A 285 12.37 -2.82 -5.03
CA GLN A 285 12.08 -4.15 -5.58
C GLN A 285 11.82 -5.20 -4.50
N ARG A 286 12.18 -4.92 -3.24
CA ARG A 286 12.00 -5.85 -2.12
C ARG A 286 11.60 -5.11 -0.85
N VAL A 287 10.62 -5.66 -0.15
CA VAL A 287 10.32 -5.32 1.24
C VAL A 287 10.84 -6.43 2.14
N VAL A 288 11.57 -6.09 3.20
CA VAL A 288 12.17 -7.05 4.14
C VAL A 288 11.57 -6.91 5.54
N ALA A 289 11.57 -8.02 6.27
CA ALA A 289 11.23 -8.04 7.69
C ALA A 289 12.07 -9.11 8.41
N GLU A 290 12.37 -8.84 9.68
CA GLU A 290 13.23 -9.71 10.50
C GLU A 290 12.57 -10.13 11.83
N PRO A 291 11.37 -10.76 11.83
CA PRO A 291 10.78 -11.24 13.06
C PRO A 291 11.70 -12.24 13.77
N ARG A 292 11.49 -12.46 15.08
CA ARG A 292 12.15 -13.57 15.78
C ARG A 292 11.82 -14.89 15.08
N ALA A 293 12.81 -15.76 14.94
CA ALA A 293 12.64 -17.04 14.25
C ALA A 293 11.62 -17.96 14.94
N ASP A 294 11.44 -17.79 16.26
CA ASP A 294 10.44 -18.49 17.08
C ASP A 294 9.01 -17.91 16.97
N ASN A 295 8.82 -16.77 16.30
CA ASN A 295 7.50 -16.16 16.14
C ASN A 295 6.75 -16.73 14.92
N ALA A 296 6.36 -18.01 15.03
CA ALA A 296 5.67 -18.75 13.97
C ALA A 296 4.40 -18.04 13.46
N LYS A 297 3.68 -17.34 14.35
CA LYS A 297 2.46 -16.60 14.00
C LYS A 297 2.76 -15.42 13.05
N MET A 298 3.77 -14.60 13.36
CA MET A 298 4.14 -13.49 12.49
C MET A 298 4.70 -13.98 11.16
N ILE A 299 5.53 -15.03 11.20
CA ILE A 299 6.07 -15.65 9.99
C ILE A 299 4.94 -16.15 9.08
N ASN A 300 3.92 -16.80 9.63
CA ASN A 300 2.78 -17.27 8.85
C ASN A 300 2.00 -16.11 8.21
N TYR A 301 1.82 -15.00 8.92
CA TYR A 301 1.20 -13.80 8.35
C TYR A 301 2.02 -13.19 7.21
N LEU A 302 3.35 -13.12 7.36
CA LEU A 302 4.25 -12.66 6.30
C LEU A 302 4.18 -13.57 5.08
N GLN A 303 4.20 -14.89 5.26
CA GLN A 303 4.09 -15.87 4.17
C GLN A 303 2.76 -15.75 3.42
N ARG A 304 1.65 -15.57 4.14
CA ARG A 304 0.33 -15.31 3.51
C ARG A 304 0.28 -14.00 2.73
N ALA A 305 1.13 -13.04 3.08
CA ALA A 305 1.30 -11.78 2.35
C ALA A 305 2.34 -11.87 1.20
N GLY A 306 2.87 -13.06 0.91
CA GLY A 306 3.81 -13.30 -0.19
C GLY A 306 5.30 -13.22 0.19
N PHE A 307 5.64 -13.01 1.46
CA PHE A 307 7.03 -13.05 1.89
C PHE A 307 7.54 -14.49 1.93
N TYR A 308 8.69 -14.77 1.33
CA TYR A 308 9.41 -16.02 1.55
C TYR A 308 10.45 -15.84 2.66
N ARG A 309 10.78 -16.95 3.34
CA ARG A 309 11.87 -16.98 4.31
C ARG A 309 13.16 -17.31 3.55
N GLU A 310 14.07 -16.34 3.45
CA GLU A 310 15.36 -16.52 2.79
C GLU A 310 16.29 -17.37 3.65
N LYS A 311 16.46 -16.98 4.92
CA LYS A 311 17.31 -17.68 5.89
C LYS A 311 17.01 -17.21 7.31
N GLU A 312 17.70 -17.80 8.28
CA GLU A 312 17.75 -17.30 9.65
C GLU A 312 19.18 -16.88 10.01
N PHE A 313 19.31 -15.87 10.86
CA PHE A 313 20.58 -15.30 11.28
C PHE A 313 20.49 -14.75 12.71
N ASP A 314 21.62 -14.49 13.34
CA ASP A 314 21.67 -13.98 14.71
C ASP A 314 21.99 -12.49 14.74
N PHE A 315 21.08 -11.73 15.35
CA PHE A 315 21.41 -10.44 15.93
C PHE A 315 21.90 -10.63 17.37
N PRO A 316 22.63 -9.66 17.96
CA PRO A 316 23.08 -9.74 19.35
C PRO A 316 21.96 -10.04 20.37
N HIS A 317 20.71 -9.66 20.07
CA HIS A 317 19.56 -9.76 20.97
C HIS A 317 18.50 -10.77 20.52
N LYS A 318 18.61 -11.38 19.32
CA LYS A 318 17.63 -12.37 18.82
C LYS A 318 18.15 -13.23 17.67
N ARG A 319 17.66 -14.46 17.58
CA ARG A 319 17.63 -15.24 16.34
C ARG A 319 16.51 -14.70 15.45
N ALA A 320 16.84 -14.16 14.28
CA ALA A 320 15.90 -13.56 13.35
C ALA A 320 15.66 -14.46 12.12
N ALA A 321 14.44 -14.43 11.59
CA ALA A 321 14.12 -14.98 10.28
C ALA A 321 14.10 -13.84 9.24
N MET A 322 14.95 -13.91 8.22
CA MET A 322 14.94 -12.98 7.09
C MET A 322 13.76 -13.30 6.19
N MET A 323 12.79 -12.40 6.15
CA MET A 323 11.59 -12.50 5.32
C MET A 323 11.66 -11.46 4.21
N ILE A 324 11.47 -11.88 2.96
CA ILE A 324 11.57 -10.99 1.78
C ILE A 324 10.29 -11.11 0.96
N LEU A 325 9.69 -9.96 0.63
CA LEU A 325 8.60 -9.83 -0.32
C LEU A 325 9.13 -9.17 -1.60
N PRO A 326 9.28 -9.92 -2.70
CA PRO A 326 9.56 -9.36 -4.01
C PRO A 326 8.40 -8.51 -4.52
N ARG A 327 8.72 -7.42 -5.20
CA ARG A 327 7.75 -6.57 -5.90
C ARG A 327 6.94 -7.38 -6.91
N GLU A 328 7.60 -8.23 -7.69
CA GLU A 328 6.96 -9.05 -8.71
C GLU A 328 5.89 -9.95 -8.09
N VAL A 329 6.18 -10.63 -6.98
CA VAL A 329 5.23 -11.51 -6.28
C VAL A 329 4.04 -10.69 -5.77
N PHE A 330 4.31 -9.53 -5.15
CA PHE A 330 3.24 -8.69 -4.59
C PHE A 330 2.22 -8.20 -5.64
N PHE A 331 2.67 -7.89 -6.87
CA PHE A 331 1.81 -7.40 -7.94
C PHE A 331 1.33 -8.50 -8.90
N ALA A 332 2.07 -9.59 -9.09
CA ALA A 332 1.69 -10.72 -9.95
C ALA A 332 0.59 -11.57 -9.31
N ASP A 333 0.74 -11.88 -8.02
CA ASP A 333 -0.14 -12.80 -7.31
C ASP A 333 -1.31 -12.09 -6.63
N ALA A 334 -1.52 -10.78 -6.87
CA ALA A 334 -2.55 -9.96 -6.25
C ALA A 334 -3.82 -10.80 -6.04
N PRO A 335 -4.00 -11.38 -4.85
CA PRO A 335 -5.16 -12.20 -4.64
C PRO A 335 -6.27 -11.17 -4.69
N ASN A 336 -7.30 -11.43 -5.48
CA ASN A 336 -8.62 -11.06 -5.00
C ASN A 336 -8.67 -11.69 -3.61
N HIS A 337 -8.46 -10.93 -2.54
CA HIS A 337 -8.44 -11.48 -1.18
C HIS A 337 -9.82 -12.07 -0.80
N GLY A 338 -10.79 -12.09 -1.75
CA GLY A 338 -12.03 -12.85 -1.73
C GLY A 338 -12.02 -14.27 -2.34
N GLU A 339 -11.00 -14.73 -3.07
CA GLU A 339 -11.05 -16.06 -3.71
C GLU A 339 -10.76 -17.23 -2.75
N GLN A 340 -10.12 -16.97 -1.60
CA GLN A 340 -9.95 -17.99 -0.55
C GLN A 340 -11.13 -18.10 0.42
N ALA A 341 -12.12 -17.21 0.35
CA ALA A 341 -13.29 -17.24 1.24
C ALA A 341 -14.42 -18.16 0.73
N LEU A 342 -14.43 -18.53 -0.55
CA LEU A 342 -15.50 -19.34 -1.16
C LEU A 342 -15.20 -20.84 -1.27
N VAL A 343 -13.99 -21.29 -0.97
CA VAL A 343 -13.61 -22.72 -1.00
C VAL A 343 -13.63 -23.37 0.40
N ALA A 344 -13.91 -22.59 1.45
CA ALA A 344 -14.01 -23.09 2.84
C ALA A 344 -15.45 -23.30 3.33
N CYS A 345 -16.46 -23.11 2.46
CA CYS A 345 -17.87 -23.31 2.75
C CYS A 345 -18.54 -24.19 1.68
N SER A 346 -17.98 -25.37 1.44
CA SER A 346 -18.63 -26.46 0.69
C SER A 346 -18.33 -27.79 1.36
#